data_AF-A0A4Q6B4R2-F1
#
_entry.id   AF-A0A4Q6B4R2-F1
#
_cell.length_a   1.000
_cell.length_b   1.000
_cell.length_c   1.000
_cell.angle_alpha   90.00
_cell.angle_beta   90.00
_cell.angle_gamma   90.00
#
_symmetry.space_group_name_H-M   'P 1'
#
loop_
_entity.id
_entity.type
_entity.pdbx_description
1 polymer ?
#
loop_
_entity_poly.entity_id
_entity_poly.type
_entity_poly.pdbx_seq_one_letter_code
_entity_poly.pdbx_strand_id
1 'polypeptide(L)' 'MNLLRIIEDWYGTRYRYGGSNKSGIDCSALMQVFFASLYGIALPRTAKMQYDYSRTI' A
#
# COMPACT_ATOMS: atom_id res chain seq x y z
N MET A 1 15.20 1.93 3.88
CA MET A 1 14.08 1.02 4.22
C MET A 1 14.17 -0.19 3.28
N ASN A 2 13.88 -1.42 3.71
CA ASN A 2 13.83 -2.59 2.82
C ASN A 2 12.47 -3.30 2.95
N LEU A 3 12.16 -4.20 2.01
CA LEU A 3 10.85 -4.86 1.90
C LEU A 3 10.45 -5.58 3.20
N LEU A 4 11.34 -6.41 3.74
CA LEU A 4 11.05 -7.21 4.93
C LEU A 4 10.73 -6.34 6.15
N ARG A 5 11.49 -5.26 6.36
CA ARG A 5 11.25 -4.33 7.47
C ARG A 5 9.88 -3.64 7.39
N ILE A 6 9.41 -3.30 6.19
CA ILE A 6 8.07 -2.72 6.01
C ILE A 6 7.00 -3.77 6.27
N ILE A 7 7.19 -4.99 5.77
CA ILE A 7 6.26 -6.09 6.02
C ILE A 7 6.12 -6.31 7.53
N GLU A 8 7.23 -6.41 8.26
CA GLU A 8 7.23 -6.55 9.72
C GLU A 8 6.52 -5.39 10.42
N ASP A 9 6.78 -4.14 10.00
CA ASP A 9 6.16 -2.95 10.58
C ASP A 9 4.63 -2.95 10.40
N TRP A 10 4.13 -3.40 9.24
CA TRP A 10 2.69 -3.43 8.94
C TRP A 10 2.00 -4.73 9.32
N TYR A 11 2.75 -5.77 9.64
CA TYR A 11 2.23 -7.06 10.05
C TYR A 11 1.32 -6.91 11.28
N GLY A 12 0.17 -7.60 11.26
CA GLY A 12 -0.82 -7.51 12.34
C GLY A 12 -1.70 -6.25 12.33
N THR A 13 -1.46 -5.27 11.45
CA THR A 13 -2.40 -4.14 11.26
C THR A 13 -3.72 -4.69 10.75
N ARG A 14 -4.82 -4.45 11.47
CA ARG A 14 -6.14 -4.98 11.08
C ARG A 14 -6.59 -4.36 9.75
N TYR A 15 -7.25 -5.18 8.93
CA TYR A 15 -7.90 -4.67 7.73
C TYR A 15 -9.04 -3.72 8.11
N ARG A 16 -9.12 -2.57 7.44
CA ARG A 16 -10.25 -1.64 7.55
C ARG A 16 -10.53 -1.02 6.19
N TYR A 17 -11.74 -1.22 5.67
CA TYR A 17 -12.15 -0.62 4.41
C TYR A 17 -12.05 0.91 4.46
N GLY A 18 -11.34 1.52 3.50
CA GLY A 18 -11.06 2.96 3.49
C GLY A 18 -9.95 3.40 4.44
N GLY A 19 -9.41 2.49 5.26
CA GLY A 19 -8.35 2.77 6.22
C GLY A 19 -7.00 3.04 5.55
N SER A 20 -6.19 3.90 6.17
CA SER A 20 -4.92 4.40 5.63
C SER A 20 -3.82 4.56 6.68
N ASN A 21 -3.98 3.94 7.87
CA ASN A 21 -3.02 4.07 8.96
C ASN A 21 -2.96 2.81 9.84
N LYS A 22 -2.15 2.83 10.90
CA LYS A 22 -1.92 1.69 11.80
C LYS A 22 -3.14 1.28 12.66
N SER A 23 -4.18 2.11 12.77
CA SER A 23 -5.44 1.71 13.41
C SER A 23 -6.32 0.84 12.51
N GLY A 24 -6.01 0.79 11.22
CA GLY A 24 -6.65 -0.05 10.24
C GLY A 24 -6.36 0.44 8.82
N ILE A 25 -6.04 -0.50 7.93
CA ILE A 25 -5.63 -0.20 6.55
C ILE A 25 -6.31 -1.12 5.55
N ASP A 26 -6.61 -0.63 4.34
CA ASP A 26 -7.07 -1.47 3.24
C ASP A 26 -5.95 -1.88 2.29
N CYS A 27 -6.27 -2.75 1.34
CA CYS A 27 -5.31 -3.32 0.38
C CYS A 27 -4.59 -2.24 -0.43
N SER A 28 -5.34 -1.28 -0.97
CA SER A 28 -4.79 -0.23 -1.82
C SER A 28 -3.94 0.78 -1.07
N ALA A 29 -4.34 1.16 0.15
CA ALA A 29 -3.53 2.04 1.00
C ALA A 29 -2.23 1.35 1.45
N LEU A 30 -2.27 0.05 1.74
CA LEU A 30 -1.06 -0.71 2.08
C LEU A 30 -0.06 -0.71 0.91
N MET A 31 -0.53 -0.86 -0.32
CA MET A 31 0.32 -0.76 -1.52
C MET A 31 0.89 0.65 -1.72
N GLN A 32 0.11 1.71 -1.44
CA GLN A 32 0.66 3.07 -1.46
C GLN A 32 1.85 3.20 -0.51
N VAL A 33 1.77 2.65 0.70
CA VAL A 33 2.87 2.70 1.67
C VAL A 33 4.10 1.96 1.16
N PHE A 34 3.93 0.76 0.60
CA PHE A 34 5.04 -0.07 0.12
C PHE A 34 5.76 0.61 -1.03
N PHE A 35 5.02 1.08 -2.04
CA PHE A 35 5.60 1.71 -3.23
C PHE A 35 6.23 3.07 -2.91
N ALA A 36 5.60 3.88 -2.06
CA ALA A 36 6.18 5.14 -1.63
C ALA A 36 7.49 4.92 -0.84
N SER A 37 7.51 3.95 0.07
CA SER A 37 8.65 3.74 0.98
C SER A 37 9.83 3.00 0.35
N LEU A 38 9.59 2.11 -0.62
CA LEU A 38 10.64 1.31 -1.28
C LEU A 38 11.14 1.94 -2.57
N TYR A 39 10.25 2.60 -3.31
CA TYR A 39 10.52 3.05 -4.68
C TYR A 39 10.27 4.55 -4.88
N GLY A 40 9.74 5.28 -3.88
CA GLY A 40 9.38 6.68 -4.04
C GLY A 40 8.20 6.91 -4.98
N ILE A 41 7.41 5.87 -5.27
CA ILE A 41 6.29 5.94 -6.22
C ILE A 41 4.98 6.22 -5.48
N ALA A 42 4.32 7.33 -5.82
CA ALA A 42 3.00 7.67 -5.31
C ALA A 42 1.91 6.99 -6.14
N LEU A 43 1.35 5.89 -5.62
CA LEU A 43 0.24 5.19 -6.26
C LEU A 43 -1.11 5.90 -6.02
N PRO A 44 -2.10 5.77 -6.93
CA PRO A 44 -3.46 6.19 -6.69
C PRO A 44 -4.13 5.48 -5.50
N ARG A 45 -5.19 6.08 -4.92
CA ARG A 45 -5.79 5.62 -3.65
C ARG A 45 -6.51 4.28 -3.74
N THR A 46 -7.15 3.96 -4.86
CA THR A 46 -8.00 2.77 -4.99
C THR A 46 -7.33 1.69 -5.83
N ALA A 47 -7.62 0.42 -5.52
CA ALA A 47 -7.08 -0.72 -6.27
C ALA A 47 -7.41 -0.63 -7.78
N LYS A 48 -8.62 -0.16 -8.14
CA LYS A 48 -8.99 0.05 -9.53
C LYS A 48 -8.10 1.09 -10.22
N MET A 49 -7.87 2.24 -9.59
CA MET A 49 -6.98 3.25 -10.16
C MET A 49 -5.53 2.78 -10.23
N GLN A 50 -5.07 1.96 -9.27
CA GLN A 50 -3.74 1.36 -9.30
C GLN A 50 -3.59 0.38 -10.48
N TYR A 51 -4.63 -0.40 -10.77
CA TYR A 51 -4.69 -1.24 -11.96
C TYR A 51 -4.65 -0.41 -13.25
N ASP A 52 -5.49 0.61 -13.34
CA ASP A 52 -5.56 1.51 -14.52
C ASP A 52 -4.24 2.30 -14.71
N TYR A 53 -3.45 2.49 -13.65
CA TYR A 53 -2.12 3.12 -13.68
C TYR A 53 -1.02 2.18 -14.21
N SER A 54 -1.27 0.87 -14.25
CA SER A 54 -0.31 -0.09 -14.78
C SER A 54 -0.34 -0.13 -16.32
N ARG A 55 0.77 -0.54 -16.93
CA ARG A 55 0.83 -0.79 -18.37
C ARG A 55 0.45 -2.24 -18.63
N THR A 56 -0.56 -2.46 -19.47
CA THR A 56 -0.83 -3.79 -20.04
C THR A 56 0.34 -4.19 -20.94
N ILE A 57 0.90 -5.38 -20.68
CA ILE A 57 2.03 -5.95 -21.41
C ILE A 57 1.54 -7.10 -22.27
#